data_AF-A0AAU6DKU9-F1
#
_entry.id   AF-A0AAU6DKU9-F1
#
_cell.length_a   1.000
_cell.length_b   1.000
_cell.length_c   1.000
_cell.angle_alpha   90.00
_cell.angle_beta   90.00
_cell.angle_gamma   90.00
#
_symmetry.space_group_name_H-M   'P 1'
#
loop_
_entity.id
_entity.type
_entity.pdbx_description
1 polymer ?
#
loop_
_entity_poly.entity_id
_entity_poly.type
_entity_poly.pdbx_seq_one_letter_code
_entity_poly.pdbx_strand_id
1 'polypeptide(L)'
;MSEIVESTAHEAYSFACMRCGHGWEQAYEIEHHVGASGENFVVYRADGDRVPSPLSNPSCVNCGGHVVRIMRSGRVSSVQNLLHYPNNVTSPAGPAGADRDTAHRGTDAGSAATVGGATPAPDEHHHWQLRDLLHPFQHRG
;
A
#
# COMPACT_ATOMS: atom_id res chain seq x y z
N MET A 1 -22.45 31.38 -21.91
CA MET A 1 -20.99 31.44 -21.70
C MET A 1 -20.57 30.02 -21.44
N SER A 2 -19.81 29.44 -22.37
CA SER A 2 -19.54 28.00 -22.38
C SER A 2 -18.26 27.72 -21.59
N GLU A 3 -18.38 26.99 -20.49
CA GLU A 3 -17.25 26.31 -19.88
C GLU A 3 -16.79 25.21 -20.85
N ILE A 4 -15.48 25.09 -21.06
CA ILE A 4 -14.90 24.14 -21.99
C ILE A 4 -14.12 23.11 -21.17
N VAL A 5 -14.51 21.84 -21.30
CA VAL A 5 -13.71 20.72 -20.82
C VAL A 5 -12.48 20.62 -21.73
N GLU A 6 -11.31 20.89 -21.18
CA GLU A 6 -10.05 20.74 -21.89
C GLU A 6 -9.64 19.26 -21.96
N SER A 7 -9.77 18.55 -20.83
CA SER A 7 -9.47 17.13 -20.76
C SER A 7 -10.22 16.45 -19.61
N THR A 8 -10.41 15.13 -19.73
CA THR A 8 -10.99 14.29 -18.68
C THR A 8 -10.06 13.13 -18.39
N ALA A 9 -9.63 13.01 -17.14
CA ALA A 9 -8.90 11.86 -16.63
C ALA A 9 -9.84 10.91 -15.89
N HIS A 10 -9.54 9.60 -15.93
CA HIS A 10 -10.25 8.58 -15.17
C HIS A 10 -9.31 8.01 -14.13
N GLU A 11 -9.60 8.25 -12.86
CA GLU A 11 -8.75 7.81 -11.76
C GLU A 11 -9.58 7.11 -10.70
N ALA A 12 -9.00 6.11 -10.05
CA ALA A 12 -9.62 5.43 -8.93
C ALA A 12 -8.73 5.52 -7.70
N TYR A 13 -9.36 5.68 -6.55
CA TYR A 13 -8.67 5.79 -5.27
C TYR A 13 -9.28 4.82 -4.25
N SER A 14 -8.42 4.35 -3.36
CA SER A 14 -8.81 3.59 -2.18
C SER A 14 -8.75 4.51 -0.96
N PHE A 15 -9.75 4.42 -0.10
CA PHE A 15 -9.87 5.23 1.10
C PHE A 15 -9.93 4.34 2.34
N ALA A 16 -9.42 4.83 3.46
CA ALA A 16 -9.58 4.21 4.76
C ALA A 16 -9.91 5.27 5.81
N CYS A 17 -11.07 5.14 6.46
CA CYS A 17 -11.45 6.01 7.56
C CYS A 17 -10.65 5.67 8.80
N MET A 18 -9.91 6.66 9.32
CA MET A 18 -9.11 6.46 10.53
C MET A 18 -9.95 6.55 11.82
N ARG A 19 -11.24 6.90 11.71
CA ARG A 19 -12.16 6.94 12.86
C ARG A 19 -12.90 5.62 13.07
N CYS A 20 -13.47 5.04 12.02
CA CYS A 20 -14.29 3.82 12.12
C CYS A 20 -13.70 2.60 11.38
N GLY A 21 -12.52 2.72 10.75
CA GLY A 21 -11.85 1.64 10.04
C GLY A 21 -12.47 1.24 8.70
N HIS A 22 -13.56 1.89 8.27
CA HIS A 22 -14.22 1.56 7.00
C HIS A 22 -13.33 1.91 5.82
N GLY A 23 -13.09 0.94 4.93
CA GLY A 23 -12.37 1.12 3.68
C GLY A 23 -13.29 0.98 2.48
N TRP A 24 -13.14 1.87 1.51
CA TRP A 24 -13.90 1.84 0.26
C TRP A 24 -13.03 2.25 -0.93
N GLU A 25 -13.45 1.89 -2.13
CA GLU A 25 -12.83 2.28 -3.39
C GLU A 25 -13.86 2.99 -4.25
N GLN A 26 -13.42 4.02 -4.96
CA GLN A 26 -14.28 4.80 -5.84
C GLN A 26 -13.50 5.23 -7.09
N ALA A 27 -14.16 5.11 -8.25
CA ALA A 27 -13.68 5.65 -9.51
C ALA A 27 -14.25 7.06 -9.71
N TYR A 28 -13.43 7.93 -10.28
CA TYR A 28 -13.74 9.33 -10.55
C TYR A 28 -13.41 9.71 -11.98
N GLU A 29 -14.24 10.58 -12.53
CA GLU A 29 -13.94 11.38 -13.71
C GLU A 29 -13.45 12.74 -13.23
N ILE A 30 -12.24 13.12 -13.64
CA ILE A 30 -11.58 14.37 -13.26
C ILE A 30 -11.54 15.24 -14.50
N GLU A 31 -12.46 16.19 -14.58
CA GLU A 31 -12.56 17.12 -15.69
C GLU A 31 -11.71 18.35 -15.40
N HIS A 32 -10.80 18.66 -16.31
CA HIS A 32 -10.04 19.91 -16.33
C HIS A 32 -10.77 20.91 -17.21
N HIS A 33 -11.12 22.05 -16.62
CA HIS A 33 -11.86 23.11 -17.28
C HIS A 33 -11.04 24.38 -17.33
N VAL A 34 -11.29 25.17 -18.40
CA VAL A 34 -10.81 26.54 -18.51
C VAL A 34 -12.03 27.46 -18.51
N GLY A 35 -12.08 28.35 -17.51
CA GLY A 35 -13.13 29.33 -17.36
C GLY A 35 -13.04 30.47 -18.38
N ALA A 36 -14.07 31.31 -18.42
CA ALA A 36 -14.15 32.39 -19.41
C ALA A 36 -13.07 33.46 -19.25
N SER A 37 -12.48 33.60 -18.05
CA SER A 37 -11.33 34.49 -17.79
C SER A 37 -9.98 33.78 -17.92
N GLY A 38 -9.96 32.52 -18.38
CA GLY A 38 -8.75 31.73 -18.55
C GLY A 38 -8.25 31.06 -17.27
N GLU A 39 -9.05 31.06 -16.21
CA GLU A 39 -8.76 30.35 -14.97
C GLU A 39 -8.97 28.85 -15.12
N ASN A 40 -8.01 28.06 -14.65
CA ASN A 40 -8.11 26.61 -14.67
C ASN A 40 -8.80 26.12 -13.39
N PHE A 41 -9.79 25.24 -13.52
CA PHE A 41 -10.41 24.57 -12.40
C PHE A 41 -10.69 23.09 -12.70
N VAL A 42 -10.83 22.32 -11.63
CA VAL A 42 -11.03 20.87 -11.71
C VAL A 42 -12.38 20.51 -11.15
N VAL A 43 -13.14 19.71 -11.90
CA VAL A 43 -14.43 19.15 -11.46
C VAL A 43 -14.26 17.64 -11.29
N TYR A 44 -14.63 17.16 -10.12
CA TYR A 44 -14.65 15.73 -9.82
C TYR A 44 -16.07 15.20 -9.97
N ARG A 45 -16.20 14.05 -10.62
CA ARG A 45 -17.44 13.28 -10.67
C ARG A 45 -17.23 11.87 -10.19
N ALA A 46 -18.20 11.31 -9.49
CA ALA A 46 -18.27 9.90 -9.14
C ALA A 46 -19.62 9.38 -9.63
N ASP A 47 -19.60 8.27 -10.38
CA ASP A 47 -20.82 7.66 -10.94
C ASP A 47 -21.68 8.66 -11.76
N GLY A 48 -21.01 9.62 -12.43
CA GLY A 48 -21.62 10.70 -13.23
C GLY A 48 -22.02 11.95 -12.43
N ASP A 49 -22.14 11.84 -11.10
CA ASP A 49 -22.55 12.94 -10.23
C ASP A 49 -21.36 13.81 -9.80
N ARG A 50 -21.57 15.13 -9.77
CA ARG A 50 -20.55 16.07 -9.29
C ARG A 50 -20.36 15.94 -7.79
N VAL A 51 -19.11 15.74 -7.36
CA VAL A 51 -18.74 15.54 -5.95
C VAL A 51 -17.68 16.56 -5.51
N PRO A 52 -17.53 16.81 -4.19
CA PRO A 52 -16.36 17.52 -3.67
C PRO A 52 -15.06 16.82 -4.07
N SER A 53 -13.95 17.56 -4.09
CA SER A 53 -12.65 16.94 -4.38
C SER A 53 -12.35 15.87 -3.33
N PRO A 54 -12.15 14.60 -3.75
CA PRO A 54 -11.84 13.51 -2.83
C PRO A 54 -10.45 13.68 -2.20
N LEU A 55 -9.60 14.55 -2.75
CA LEU A 55 -8.23 14.80 -2.30
C LEU A 55 -8.15 15.87 -1.21
N SER A 56 -8.99 16.90 -1.28
CA SER A 56 -8.94 18.01 -0.31
C SER A 56 -9.97 17.90 0.81
N ASN A 57 -11.11 17.24 0.57
CA ASN A 57 -12.17 17.13 1.57
C ASN A 57 -12.79 15.71 1.63
N PRO A 58 -11.98 14.66 1.88
CA PRO A 58 -12.52 13.31 1.98
C PRO A 58 -13.42 13.18 3.22
N SER A 59 -14.59 12.54 3.04
CA SER A 59 -15.52 12.26 4.12
C SER A 59 -15.89 10.78 4.09
N CYS A 60 -15.83 10.11 5.24
CA CYS A 60 -16.19 8.70 5.33
C CYS A 60 -17.69 8.51 5.07
N VAL A 61 -18.02 7.71 4.06
CA VAL A 61 -19.40 7.39 3.68
C VAL A 61 -20.18 6.61 4.74
N ASN A 62 -19.48 6.00 5.71
CA ASN A 62 -20.09 5.22 6.79
C ASN A 62 -20.35 6.04 8.07
N CYS A 63 -19.43 6.93 8.47
CA CYS A 63 -19.52 7.64 9.76
C CYS A 63 -19.38 9.17 9.67
N GLY A 64 -19.20 9.73 8.48
CA GLY A 64 -19.00 11.16 8.24
C GLY A 64 -17.68 11.74 8.74
N GLY A 65 -16.75 10.93 9.26
CA GLY A 65 -15.45 11.42 9.73
C GLY A 65 -14.55 11.91 8.59
N HIS A 66 -13.80 12.98 8.83
CA HIS A 66 -12.91 13.62 7.84
C HIS A 66 -11.44 13.16 7.91
N VAL A 67 -11.05 12.41 8.95
CA VAL A 67 -9.71 11.81 9.03
C VAL A 67 -9.69 10.54 8.19
N VAL A 68 -9.39 10.71 6.90
CA VAL A 68 -9.40 9.65 5.90
C VAL A 68 -8.02 9.55 5.25
N ARG A 69 -7.46 8.34 5.20
CA ARG A 69 -6.26 8.05 4.44
C ARG A 69 -6.64 7.72 3.01
N ILE A 70 -6.00 8.39 2.04
CA ILE A 70 -6.16 8.13 0.61
C ILE A 70 -4.97 7.31 0.12
N MET A 71 -5.23 6.31 -0.71
CA MET A 71 -4.26 5.39 -1.25
C MET A 71 -4.55 5.15 -2.74
N ARG A 72 -3.59 4.57 -3.45
CA ARG A 72 -3.81 4.07 -4.82
C ARG A 72 -4.93 3.03 -4.83
N SER A 73 -5.71 2.99 -5.91
CA SER A 73 -6.71 1.94 -6.18
C SER A 73 -6.19 0.52 -5.92
N GLY A 74 -7.12 -0.39 -5.60
CA GLY A 74 -6.84 -1.82 -5.43
C GLY A 74 -6.44 -2.23 -4.00
N ARG A 75 -6.30 -1.31 -3.06
CA ARG A 75 -5.91 -1.63 -1.67
C ARG A 75 -7.03 -2.28 -0.87
N VAL A 76 -8.26 -1.79 -1.00
CA VAL A 76 -9.43 -2.32 -0.27
C VAL A 76 -9.80 -3.69 -0.83
N SER A 77 -9.85 -3.83 -2.16
CA SER A 77 -10.11 -5.11 -2.82
C SER A 77 -9.05 -6.17 -2.47
N SER A 78 -7.77 -5.79 -2.43
CA SER A 78 -6.69 -6.70 -2.00
C SER A 78 -6.89 -7.20 -0.57
N VAL A 79 -7.21 -6.32 0.39
CA VAL A 79 -7.46 -6.71 1.79
C VAL A 79 -8.69 -7.59 1.89
N GLN A 80 -9.78 -7.25 1.21
CA GLN A 80 -10.98 -8.08 1.18
C GLN A 80 -10.67 -9.48 0.63
N ASN A 81 -9.91 -9.59 -0.46
CA ASN A 81 -9.52 -10.89 -1.01
C ASN A 81 -8.72 -11.73 0.00
N LEU A 82 -7.78 -11.12 0.73
CA LEU A 82 -7.02 -11.81 1.79
C LEU A 82 -7.91 -12.31 2.93
N LEU A 83 -8.94 -11.53 3.29
CA LEU A 83 -9.89 -11.92 4.35
C LEU A 83 -10.83 -13.05 3.89
N HIS A 84 -11.24 -13.05 2.62
CA HIS A 84 -12.12 -14.09 2.07
C HIS A 84 -11.37 -15.38 1.74
N TYR A 85 -10.09 -15.30 1.38
CA TYR A 85 -9.23 -16.44 1.03
C TYR A 85 -7.92 -16.44 1.82
N PRO A 86 -7.95 -16.68 3.14
CA PRO A 86 -6.75 -16.68 3.97
C PRO A 86 -5.74 -17.79 3.61
N ASN A 87 -6.15 -18.81 2.87
CA ASN A 87 -5.36 -20.02 2.62
C ASN A 87 -4.54 -19.99 1.30
N ASN A 88 -4.55 -18.91 0.53
CA ASN A 88 -3.86 -18.86 -0.77
C ASN A 88 -2.57 -18.01 -0.78
N VAL A 89 -1.96 -17.80 0.38
CA VAL A 89 -0.57 -17.36 0.46
C VAL A 89 0.31 -18.58 0.21
N THR A 90 0.46 -18.98 -1.06
CA THR A 90 1.62 -19.77 -1.45
C THR A 90 2.82 -18.84 -1.35
N SER A 91 3.44 -18.80 -0.18
CA SER A 91 4.81 -18.29 -0.06
C SER A 91 5.64 -18.98 -1.15
N PRO A 92 6.41 -18.27 -1.99
CA PRO A 92 7.35 -18.95 -2.87
C PRO A 92 8.30 -19.73 -1.98
N ALA A 93 8.17 -21.06 -2.00
CA ALA A 93 9.09 -21.95 -1.35
C ALA A 93 10.47 -21.69 -1.96
N GLY A 94 11.35 -21.02 -1.21
CA GLY A 94 12.76 -20.98 -1.56
C GLY A 94 13.26 -22.43 -1.66
N PRO A 95 14.04 -22.80 -2.69
CA PRO A 95 14.46 -24.18 -2.85
C PRO A 95 15.36 -24.58 -1.68
N ALA A 96 14.86 -25.51 -0.87
CA ALA A 96 15.65 -26.26 0.09
C ALA A 96 16.70 -27.09 -0.66
N GLY A 97 17.95 -26.98 -0.21
CA GLY A 97 19.10 -27.61 -0.83
C GLY A 97 18.96 -29.13 -0.97
N ALA A 98 19.38 -29.63 -2.13
CA ALA A 98 19.75 -31.02 -2.32
C ALA A 98 21.29 -31.05 -2.43
N ASP A 99 21.92 -31.29 -1.30
CA ASP A 99 23.29 -31.79 -1.19
C ASP A 99 23.34 -33.23 -1.73
N ARG A 100 24.24 -33.48 -2.69
CA ARG A 100 24.90 -34.79 -2.88
C ARG A 100 26.31 -34.61 -3.42
N ASP A 101 27.24 -34.75 -2.49
CA ASP A 101 28.66 -35.08 -2.54
C ASP A 101 29.21 -35.98 -3.67
N THR A 102 30.55 -35.94 -3.76
CA THR A 102 31.57 -36.82 -4.40
C THR A 102 32.05 -36.41 -5.81
N ALA A 103 33.35 -36.25 -6.12
CA ALA A 103 34.59 -36.48 -5.37
C ALA A 103 35.81 -35.73 -5.99
N HIS A 104 36.67 -35.24 -5.10
CA HIS A 104 38.13 -35.44 -5.04
C HIS A 104 39.04 -35.13 -6.26
N ARG A 105 39.92 -34.12 -6.10
CA ARG A 105 41.38 -34.23 -6.34
C ARG A 105 42.20 -33.04 -5.79
N GLY A 106 43.11 -33.34 -4.85
CA GLY A 106 44.44 -32.72 -4.58
C GLY A 106 44.53 -31.22 -4.28
N THR A 107 45.41 -30.68 -3.43
CA THR A 107 46.66 -31.14 -2.80
C THR A 107 47.05 -30.11 -1.72
N ASP A 108 47.51 -30.63 -0.57
CA ASP A 108 48.60 -30.18 0.32
C ASP A 108 48.88 -28.68 0.58
N ALA A 109 48.80 -28.27 1.86
CA ALA A 109 49.96 -27.95 2.71
C ALA A 109 49.63 -26.96 3.86
N GLY A 110 49.88 -27.38 5.10
CA GLY A 110 50.67 -26.59 6.07
C GLY A 110 50.00 -25.52 6.96
N SER A 111 50.10 -25.78 8.27
CA SER A 111 50.36 -24.84 9.38
C SER A 111 49.23 -24.32 10.28
N ALA A 112 49.57 -24.37 11.57
CA ALA A 112 48.78 -24.22 12.77
C ALA A 112 48.41 -22.78 13.16
N ALA A 113 47.42 -22.70 14.07
CA ALA A 113 47.32 -21.81 15.24
C ALA A 113 46.02 -20.95 15.35
N THR A 114 45.14 -21.42 16.22
CA THR A 114 44.31 -20.72 17.23
C THR A 114 43.93 -19.23 17.09
N VAL A 115 42.60 -19.02 17.12
CA VAL A 115 41.80 -18.01 17.86
C VAL A 115 41.85 -16.55 17.38
N GLY A 116 40.67 -16.06 16.95
CA GLY A 116 40.37 -14.62 16.81
C GLY A 116 39.00 -14.43 16.17
N GLY A 117 38.05 -13.87 16.92
CA GLY A 117 36.63 -13.86 16.58
C GLY A 117 36.19 -12.85 15.51
N ALA A 118 35.01 -13.13 14.95
CA ALA A 118 33.97 -12.17 14.59
C ALA A 118 32.84 -12.96 13.90
N THR A 119 31.90 -13.46 14.69
CA THR A 119 30.61 -13.92 14.15
C THR A 119 29.83 -12.66 13.77
N PRO A 120 29.45 -12.43 12.50
CA PRO A 120 28.48 -11.38 12.19
C PRO A 120 27.15 -11.78 12.84
N ALA A 121 26.60 -10.86 13.64
CA ALA A 121 25.30 -11.02 14.28
C ALA A 121 24.23 -11.33 13.22
N PRO A 122 23.30 -12.28 13.48
CA PRO A 122 22.21 -12.54 12.55
C PRO A 122 21.26 -11.34 12.52
N ASP A 123 20.92 -10.95 11.29
CA ASP A 123 20.01 -9.87 10.92
C ASP A 123 18.83 -9.73 11.89
N GLU A 124 18.71 -8.55 12.50
CA GLU A 124 17.49 -8.13 13.17
C GLU A 124 16.36 -8.15 12.15
N HIS A 125 15.60 -9.24 12.18
CA HIS A 125 14.31 -9.30 11.54
C HIS A 125 13.45 -8.26 12.24
N HIS A 126 13.32 -7.07 11.66
CA HIS A 126 12.37 -6.07 12.11
C HIS A 126 10.98 -6.65 11.93
N HIS A 127 10.54 -7.40 12.94
CA HIS A 127 9.19 -7.92 13.04
C HIS A 127 8.30 -6.71 13.23
N TRP A 128 7.65 -6.29 12.14
CA TRP A 128 6.59 -5.30 12.16
C TRP A 128 5.48 -5.83 13.07
N GLN A 129 5.52 -5.46 14.35
CA GLN A 129 4.48 -5.88 15.29
C GLN A 129 3.20 -5.16 14.87
N LEU A 130 2.14 -5.94 14.62
CA LEU A 130 0.83 -5.41 14.21
C LEU A 130 0.30 -4.34 15.18
N ARG A 131 0.74 -4.40 16.45
CA ARG A 131 0.42 -3.40 17.48
C ARG A 131 1.01 -2.02 17.17
N ASP A 132 2.16 -1.96 16.51
CA ASP A 132 2.83 -0.69 16.17
C ASP A 132 2.14 0.08 15.04
N LEU A 133 1.35 -0.61 14.21
CA LEU A 133 0.53 -0.01 13.16
C LEU A 133 -0.83 0.51 13.68
N LEU A 134 -1.22 0.11 14.90
CA LEU A 134 -2.53 0.44 15.49
C LEU A 134 -2.46 1.53 16.56
N HIS A 135 -1.27 2.02 16.90
CA HIS A 135 -1.10 3.14 17.85
C HIS A 135 -1.78 4.47 17.45
N PRO A 136 -1.95 4.87 16.17
CA PRO A 136 -2.66 6.12 15.86
C PRO A 136 -4.16 6.10 16.22
N PHE A 137 -4.73 4.94 16.59
CA PHE A 137 -6.15 4.80 16.94
C PHE A 137 -6.43 4.81 18.44
N GLN A 138 -5.43 5.00 19.30
CA GLN A 138 -5.59 5.02 20.76
C GLN A 138 -5.63 6.44 21.32
N HIS A 139 -6.54 7.27 20.82
CA HIS A 139 -6.90 8.52 21.51
C HIS A 139 -8.25 8.36 22.22
N ARG A 140 -8.15 8.54 23.54
CA ARG A 140 -9.18 8.48 24.58
C ARG A 140 -10.49 9.15 24.17
N GLY A 141 -11.61 8.49 24.52
CA GLY A 141 -12.93 9.12 24.60
C GLY A 141 -13.05 10.07 25.79
#